data_AF-A0A519UH99-F1
#
_entry.id   AF-A0A519UH99-F1
#
_cell.length_a   1.000
_cell.length_b   1.000
_cell.length_c   1.000
_cell.angle_alpha   90.00
_cell.angle_beta   90.00
_cell.angle_gamma   90.00
#
_symmetry.space_group_name_H-M   'P 1'
#
loop_
_entity.id
_entity.type
_entity.pdbx_description
1 polymer ?
#
loop_
_entity_poly.entity_id
_entity_poly.type
_entity_poly.pdbx_seq_one_letter_code
_entity_poly.pdbx_strand_id
1 'polypeptide(L)' 'GYTLERATEAIRSGETDLVSFGSLFIANPDLPHRFQHDLPLSSPDPGLFFTPGEKGYIDYPAAD' A
#
# COMPACT_ATOMS: atom_id res chain seq x y z
N GLY A 1 1.82 -9.56 5.04
CA GLY A 1 2.70 -8.42 4.68
C GLY A 1 2.86 -7.49 5.86
N TYR A 2 3.62 -6.42 5.70
CA TYR A 2 3.70 -5.34 6.68
C TYR A 2 2.40 -4.52 6.70
N THR A 3 2.06 -3.96 7.87
CA THR A 3 1.14 -2.82 8.03
C THR A 3 1.96 -1.58 8.36
N LEU A 4 1.34 -0.39 8.40
CA LEU A 4 2.05 0.83 8.80
C LEU A 4 2.62 0.70 10.22
N GLU A 5 1.85 0.14 11.16
CA GLU A 5 2.24 -0.03 12.55
C GLU A 5 3.43 -0.97 12.66
N ARG A 6 3.35 -2.13 11.98
CA ARG A 6 4.43 -3.13 11.99
C ARG A 6 5.69 -2.60 11.32
N ALA A 7 5.56 -1.83 10.24
CA ALA A 7 6.70 -1.25 9.54
C ALA A 7 7.37 -0.16 10.38
N THR A 8 6.56 0.67 11.03
CA THR A 8 7.04 1.70 11.96
C THR A 8 7.79 1.07 13.12
N GLU A 9 7.28 -0.01 13.71
CA GLU A 9 7.96 -0.71 14.80
C GLU A 9 9.29 -1.32 14.35
N ALA A 10 9.31 -2.02 13.21
CA ALA A 10 10.54 -2.64 12.70
C ALA A 10 11.66 -1.62 12.43
N ILE A 11 11.30 -0.40 11.98
CA ILE A 11 12.28 0.69 11.81
C ILE A 11 12.70 1.25 13.19
N ARG A 12 11.76 1.48 14.11
CA ARG A 12 12.06 2.08 15.42
C ARG A 12 12.88 1.16 16.32
N SER A 13 12.70 -0.15 16.21
CA SER A 13 13.45 -1.15 16.94
C SER A 13 14.86 -1.39 16.37
N GLY A 14 15.14 -0.86 15.16
CA GLY A 14 16.38 -1.10 14.44
C GLY A 14 16.48 -2.48 13.80
N GLU A 15 15.35 -3.19 13.63
CA GLU A 15 15.32 -4.48 12.92
C GLU A 15 15.63 -4.31 11.41
N THR A 16 15.21 -3.19 10.82
CA THR A 16 15.46 -2.86 9.41
C THR A 16 15.56 -1.36 9.20
N ASP A 17 16.28 -0.95 8.16
CA ASP A 17 16.34 0.46 7.73
C ASP A 17 15.12 0.85 6.88
N LEU A 18 14.55 -0.10 6.15
CA LEU A 18 13.48 0.15 5.17
C LEU A 18 12.47 -1.01 5.11
N VAL A 19 11.25 -0.68 4.72
CA VAL A 19 10.16 -1.64 4.48
C VAL A 19 9.54 -1.37 3.11
N SER A 20 9.37 -2.42 2.31
CA SER A 20 8.67 -2.35 1.03
C SER A 20 7.24 -2.88 1.13
N PHE A 21 6.33 -2.21 0.43
CA PHE A 21 4.92 -2.60 0.33
C PHE A 21 4.59 -2.91 -1.12
N GLY A 22 4.22 -4.16 -1.42
CA GLY A 22 3.80 -4.58 -2.76
C GLY A 22 2.30 -4.42 -2.97
N SER A 23 1.51 -5.35 -2.43
CA SER A 23 0.06 -5.39 -2.64
C SER A 23 -0.68 -4.12 -2.19
N LEU A 24 -0.21 -3.43 -1.15
CA LEU A 24 -0.82 -2.16 -0.75
C LEU A 24 -0.59 -1.05 -1.79
N PHE A 25 0.60 -1.01 -2.42
CA PHE A 25 0.89 -0.03 -3.47
C PHE A 25 0.11 -0.29 -4.75
N ILE A 26 -0.22 -1.55 -5.07
CA ILE A 26 -1.10 -1.87 -6.20
C ILE A 26 -2.45 -1.16 -6.05
N ALA A 27 -3.03 -1.19 -4.85
CA ALA A 27 -4.37 -0.65 -4.60
C ALA A 27 -4.41 0.82 -4.18
N ASN A 28 -3.27 1.40 -3.82
CA ASN A 28 -3.17 2.74 -3.25
C ASN A 28 -2.02 3.48 -3.93
N PRO A 29 -2.26 4.17 -5.07
CA PRO A 29 -1.21 4.88 -5.79
C PRO A 29 -0.57 5.99 -4.93
N ASP A 30 -1.31 6.48 -3.95
CA ASP A 30 -0.96 7.51 -2.97
C ASP A 30 -0.66 6.93 -1.57
N LEU A 31 -0.23 5.66 -1.47
CA LEU A 31 0.01 4.98 -0.19
C LEU A 31 0.80 5.80 0.85
N PRO A 32 1.90 6.51 0.51
CA PRO A 32 2.61 7.35 1.48
C PRO A 32 1.75 8.49 2.03
N HIS A 33 0.92 9.12 1.19
CA HIS A 33 0.01 10.20 1.61
C HIS A 33 -1.03 9.68 2.60
N ARG A 34 -1.60 8.50 2.32
CA ARG A 34 -2.56 7.84 3.22
C ARG A 34 -1.94 7.49 4.56
N PHE A 35 -0.73 6.93 4.58
CA PHE A 35 -0.01 6.65 5.82
C PHE A 35 0.30 7.92 6.62
N GLN A 36 0.69 9.01 5.95
CA GLN A 36 1.02 10.26 6.61
C GLN A 36 -0.19 10.93 7.29
N HIS A 37 -1.38 10.77 6.72
CA HIS A 37 -2.60 11.45 7.18
C HIS A 37 -3.63 10.49 7.82
N ASP A 38 -3.26 9.24 8.06
CA ASP A 38 -4.15 8.20 8.61
C ASP A 38 -5.45 8.03 7.81
N LEU A 39 -5.32 8.06 6.47
CA LEU A 39 -6.47 7.93 5.56
C LEU A 39 -6.81 6.46 5.33
N PRO A 40 -8.09 6.12 5.07
CA PRO A 40 -8.51 4.77 4.74
C PRO A 40 -7.71 4.19 3.57
N LEU A 41 -7.37 2.91 3.62
CA LEU A 41 -6.70 2.21 2.52
C LEU A 41 -7.71 1.48 1.64
N SER A 42 -7.48 1.54 0.33
CA SER A 42 -8.13 0.66 -0.63
C SER A 42 -7.58 -0.76 -0.49
N SER A 43 -8.47 -1.75 -0.53
CA SER A 43 -8.10 -3.17 -0.48
C SER A 43 -7.65 -3.65 -1.86
N PRO A 44 -6.49 -4.32 -1.98
CA PRO A 44 -6.10 -4.96 -3.23
C PRO A 44 -7.02 -6.11 -3.58
N ASP A 45 -7.25 -6.32 -4.88
CA ASP A 45 -7.94 -7.49 -5.42
C ASP A 45 -6.93 -8.39 -6.13
N PRO A 46 -6.49 -9.50 -5.50
CA PRO A 46 -5.51 -10.41 -6.08
C PRO A 46 -5.97 -11.05 -7.40
N GLY A 47 -7.28 -11.15 -7.64
CA GLY A 47 -7.83 -11.66 -8.89
C GLY A 47 -7.50 -10.79 -10.10
N LEU A 48 -7.11 -9.54 -9.87
CA LEU A 48 -6.81 -8.55 -10.92
C LEU A 48 -5.32 -8.26 -11.11
N PHE A 49 -4.44 -8.83 -10.28
CA PHE A 49 -2.99 -8.49 -10.33
C PHE A 49 -2.32 -8.78 -11.67
N PHE A 50 -2.83 -9.77 -12.41
CA PHE A 50 -2.26 -10.23 -13.67
C PHE A 50 -3.30 -10.31 -14.77
N THR A 51 -4.30 -9.42 -14.73
CA THR A 51 -5.33 -9.32 -15.77
C THR A 51 -5.02 -8.21 -16.75
N PRO A 52 -5.27 -8.40 -18.06
CA PRO A 52 -5.13 -7.32 -19.03
C PRO A 52 -6.21 -6.24 -18.84
N GLY A 53 -5.87 -5.01 -19.17
CA GLY A 53 -6.78 -3.87 -19.11
C GLY A 53 -6.53 -2.96 -17.91
N GLU A 54 -7.42 -1.97 -17.74
CA GLU A 54 -7.24 -0.90 -16.75
C GLU A 54 -7.67 -1.31 -15.33
N LYS A 55 -8.60 -2.27 -15.26
CA LYS A 55 -9.26 -2.68 -14.02
C LYS A 55 -8.29 -3.40 -13.07
N GLY A 56 -8.15 -2.86 -11.85
CA GLY A 56 -7.19 -3.32 -10.86
C GLY A 56 -5.74 -2.94 -11.18
N TYR A 57 -5.52 -2.00 -12.11
CA TYR A 57 -4.19 -1.57 -12.53
C TYR A 57 -4.01 -0.05 -12.44
N ILE A 58 -4.82 0.73 -13.15
CA ILE A 58 -4.74 2.21 -13.15
C ILE A 58 -6.01 2.90 -12.64
N ASP A 59 -7.02 2.12 -12.24
CA ASP A 59 -8.35 2.62 -11.85
C ASP A 59 -8.57 2.66 -10.33
N TYR A 60 -7.54 2.38 -9.52
CA TYR A 60 -7.59 2.60 -8.09
C TYR A 60 -7.61 4.11 -7.77
N PRO A 61 -8.57 4.59 -6.95
CA PRO A 61 -8.69 6.02 -6.67
C PRO A 61 -7.57 6.50 -5.74
N ALA A 62 -7.09 7.73 -5.95
CA ALA A 62 -6.34 8.47 -4.94
C ALA A 62 -7.28 8.99 -3.84
N ALA A 63 -6.75 9.29 -2.65
CA ALA A 63 -7.49 10.05 -1.65
C ALA A 63 -7.49 11.54 -2.05
N ASP A 64 -8.61 12.22 -1.83
CA ASP A 64 -8.79 13.66 -2.06
C ASP A 64 -8.00 14.53 -1.07
#